data_AF-A0A7I7U8F2-F1
#
_entry.id   AF-A0A7I7U8F2-F1
#
_cell.length_a   1.000
_cell.length_b   1.000
_cell.length_c   1.000
_cell.angle_alpha   90.00
_cell.angle_beta   90.00
_cell.angle_gamma   90.00
#
_symmetry.space_group_name_H-M   'P 1'
#
loop_
_entity.id
_entity.type
_entity.pdbx_description
1 polymer ?
#
loop_
_entity_poly.entity_id
_entity_poly.type
_entity_poly.pdbx_seq_one_letter_code
_entity_poly.pdbx_strand_id
1 'polypeptide(L)'
;MASTLPDNPSSEHLRKEARTLQRASTERLPLHVAQLRVARQYGFSGWPALVRYLDLVADLAVDPSSVSEARLADADRFCALAVLQYTDRDAPPRWESAAQSLQDEPDLADTHIWAAAAAGDPEALARHLDRGVAADATGGPYGWPPLLYLCYTRAAIERRSRSESTTDQMCATATVLLDAGADPNAGYLWRGMATPFTALTGVLGEG
;
A
#
# COMPACT_ATOMS: atom_id res chain seq x y z
N MET A 1 -10.94 27.53 9.27
CA MET A 1 -9.90 26.48 9.09
C MET A 1 -10.22 25.74 7.81
N ALA A 2 -9.21 25.30 7.06
CA ALA A 2 -9.44 24.48 5.87
C ALA A 2 -9.98 23.10 6.30
N SER A 3 -10.92 22.55 5.52
CA SER A 3 -11.37 21.18 5.67
C SER A 3 -10.30 20.21 5.15
N THR A 4 -10.27 18.99 5.70
CA THR A 4 -9.47 17.90 5.16
C THR A 4 -10.15 17.30 3.93
N LEU A 5 -9.37 16.87 2.95
CA LEU A 5 -9.89 16.08 1.83
C LEU A 5 -10.53 14.78 2.34
N PRO A 6 -11.58 14.27 1.68
CA PRO A 6 -12.15 12.98 2.01
C PRO A 6 -11.14 11.86 1.73
N ASP A 7 -11.34 10.70 2.38
CA ASP A 7 -10.64 9.47 2.02
C ASP A 7 -10.93 9.12 0.55
N ASN A 8 -9.90 8.66 -0.14
CA ASN A 8 -9.88 8.36 -1.57
C ASN A 8 -10.38 9.53 -2.44
N PRO A 9 -9.72 10.69 -2.38
CA PRO A 9 -10.21 11.89 -3.04
C PRO A 9 -10.11 11.74 -4.57
N SER A 10 -11.22 11.95 -5.28
CA SER A 10 -11.26 11.87 -6.74
C SER A 10 -11.61 13.21 -7.40
N SER A 11 -10.96 13.49 -8.53
CA SER A 11 -11.25 14.70 -9.31
C SER A 11 -12.69 14.74 -9.80
N GLU A 12 -13.32 13.59 -10.04
CA GLU A 12 -14.73 13.49 -10.40
C GLU A 12 -15.64 13.95 -9.26
N HIS A 13 -15.40 13.48 -8.04
CA HIS A 13 -16.19 13.85 -6.86
C HIS A 13 -16.14 15.36 -6.62
N LEU A 14 -14.94 15.95 -6.65
CA LEU A 14 -14.74 17.38 -6.39
C LEU A 14 -15.31 18.25 -7.52
N ARG A 15 -15.34 17.76 -8.77
CA ARG A 15 -16.07 18.43 -9.87
C ARG A 15 -17.58 18.40 -9.63
N LYS A 16 -18.13 17.30 -9.11
CA LYS A 16 -19.56 17.22 -8.74
C LYS A 16 -19.89 18.19 -7.61
N GLU A 17 -19.03 18.28 -6.59
CA GLU A 17 -19.19 19.25 -5.50
C GLU A 17 -19.20 20.70 -5.99
N ALA A 18 -18.23 21.08 -6.85
CA ALA A 18 -18.21 22.41 -7.45
C ALA A 18 -19.49 22.71 -8.26
N ARG A 19 -20.03 21.72 -8.98
CA ARG A 19 -21.31 21.85 -9.70
C ARG A 19 -22.51 21.99 -8.76
N THR A 20 -22.52 21.27 -7.64
CA THR A 20 -23.56 21.41 -6.60
C THR A 20 -23.54 22.82 -6.01
N LEU A 21 -22.36 23.33 -5.66
CA LEU A 21 -22.19 24.71 -5.18
C LEU A 21 -22.62 25.75 -6.20
N GLN A 22 -22.29 25.54 -7.48
CA GLN A 22 -22.74 26.40 -8.57
C GLN A 22 -24.27 26.45 -8.65
N ARG A 23 -24.94 25.30 -8.58
CA ARG A 23 -26.41 25.19 -8.70
C ARG A 23 -27.15 25.73 -7.48
N ALA A 24 -26.57 25.59 -6.29
CA ALA A 24 -27.15 26.09 -5.05
C ALA A 24 -27.05 27.63 -4.92
N SER A 25 -26.23 28.29 -5.74
CA SER A 25 -26.06 29.74 -5.70
C SER A 25 -27.21 30.48 -6.37
N THR A 26 -27.85 31.39 -5.63
CA THR A 26 -28.92 32.26 -6.11
C THR A 26 -28.48 33.22 -7.22
N GLU A 27 -27.19 33.55 -7.33
CA GLU A 27 -26.66 34.59 -8.23
C GLU A 27 -26.00 34.05 -9.53
N ARG A 28 -26.29 32.82 -9.98
CA ARG A 28 -25.62 32.19 -11.14
C ARG A 28 -24.09 32.25 -11.04
N LEU A 29 -23.53 31.62 -10.00
CA LEU A 29 -22.09 31.52 -9.79
C LEU A 29 -21.38 30.89 -11.03
N PRO A 30 -20.39 31.56 -11.64
CA PRO A 30 -19.57 30.94 -12.68
C PRO A 30 -18.83 29.71 -12.15
N LEU A 31 -18.69 28.66 -12.98
CA LEU A 31 -18.08 27.40 -12.54
C LEU A 31 -16.67 27.57 -11.99
N HIS A 32 -15.87 28.44 -12.60
CA HIS A 32 -14.50 28.70 -12.15
C HIS A 32 -14.45 29.31 -10.73
N VAL A 33 -15.46 30.09 -10.33
CA VAL A 33 -15.58 30.62 -8.97
C VAL A 33 -15.98 29.52 -8.00
N ALA A 34 -16.92 28.65 -8.38
CA ALA A 34 -17.30 27.49 -7.57
C ALA A 34 -16.10 26.56 -7.33
N GLN A 35 -15.33 26.26 -8.37
CA GLN A 35 -14.09 25.49 -8.30
C GLN A 35 -13.03 26.15 -7.42
N LEU A 36 -12.87 27.48 -7.48
CA LEU A 36 -11.96 28.22 -6.61
C LEU A 36 -12.38 28.11 -5.14
N ARG A 37 -13.68 28.20 -4.84
CA ARG A 37 -14.18 28.04 -3.46
C ARG A 37 -13.88 26.64 -2.91
N VAL A 38 -14.15 25.59 -3.69
CA VAL A 38 -13.81 24.19 -3.31
C VAL A 38 -12.30 24.07 -3.05
N ALA A 39 -11.47 24.54 -3.97
CA ALA A 39 -10.02 24.48 -3.80
C ALA A 39 -9.56 25.18 -2.52
N ARG A 40 -10.07 26.38 -2.24
CA ARG A 40 -9.73 27.16 -1.04
C ARG A 40 -10.27 26.54 0.25
N GLN A 41 -11.44 25.91 0.22
CA GLN A 41 -12.00 25.16 1.35
C GLN A 41 -11.05 24.04 1.79
N TYR A 42 -10.39 23.37 0.86
CA TYR A 42 -9.36 22.36 1.11
C TYR A 42 -7.93 22.93 1.24
N GLY A 43 -7.77 24.24 1.31
CA GLY A 43 -6.48 24.89 1.53
C GLY A 43 -5.60 25.08 0.29
N PHE A 44 -6.08 24.75 -0.90
CA PHE A 44 -5.33 24.93 -2.15
C PHE A 44 -5.45 26.36 -2.70
N SER A 45 -4.40 26.81 -3.39
CA SER A 45 -4.36 28.17 -3.98
C SER A 45 -5.36 28.37 -5.13
N GLY A 46 -5.79 27.28 -5.77
CA GLY A 46 -6.80 27.28 -6.82
C GLY A 46 -7.02 25.89 -7.39
N TRP A 47 -8.02 25.77 -8.27
CA TRP A 47 -8.42 24.50 -8.86
C TRP A 47 -7.28 23.74 -9.57
N PRO A 48 -6.40 24.38 -10.36
CA PRO A 48 -5.27 23.65 -10.97
C PRO A 48 -4.30 23.07 -9.95
N ALA A 49 -4.09 23.71 -8.80
CA ALA A 49 -3.23 23.20 -7.74
C ALA A 49 -3.85 21.97 -7.06
N LEU A 50 -5.16 22.01 -6.81
CA LEU A 50 -5.92 20.87 -6.30
C LEU A 50 -5.87 19.69 -7.28
N VAL A 51 -6.13 19.91 -8.57
CA VAL A 51 -6.09 18.82 -9.58
C VAL A 51 -4.71 18.18 -9.66
N ARG A 52 -3.63 18.98 -9.74
CA ARG A 52 -2.26 18.43 -9.75
C ARG A 52 -1.95 17.60 -8.51
N TYR A 53 -2.44 18.01 -7.35
CA TYR A 53 -2.28 17.23 -6.13
C TYR A 53 -3.04 15.89 -6.23
N LEU A 54 -4.28 15.90 -6.72
CA LEU A 54 -5.07 14.67 -6.88
C LEU A 54 -4.45 13.72 -7.91
N ASP A 55 -3.86 14.24 -8.99
CA ASP A 55 -3.17 13.43 -9.99
C ASP A 55 -1.95 12.73 -9.34
N LEU A 56 -1.15 13.46 -8.54
CA LEU A 56 -0.05 12.87 -7.77
C LEU A 56 -0.53 11.84 -6.73
N VAL A 57 -1.65 12.11 -6.06
CA VAL A 57 -2.25 11.17 -5.11
C VAL A 57 -2.71 9.91 -5.82
N ALA A 58 -3.32 10.01 -7.00
CA ALA A 58 -3.83 8.86 -7.74
C ALA A 58 -2.72 7.87 -8.11
N ASP A 59 -1.51 8.36 -8.41
CA ASP A 59 -0.36 7.51 -8.74
C ASP A 59 0.19 6.75 -7.52
N LEU A 60 0.00 7.29 -6.31
CA LEU A 60 0.52 6.72 -5.06
C LEU A 60 -0.55 6.04 -4.20
N ALA A 61 -1.83 6.24 -4.52
CA ALA A 61 -2.95 5.77 -3.72
C ALA A 61 -3.16 4.27 -3.91
N VAL A 62 -3.23 3.56 -2.79
CA VAL A 62 -3.65 2.16 -2.77
C VAL A 62 -4.80 2.03 -1.79
N ASP A 63 -5.87 1.36 -2.23
CA ASP A 63 -6.99 0.96 -1.38
C ASP A 63 -6.95 -0.56 -1.20
N PRO A 64 -6.30 -1.08 -0.15
CA PRO A 64 -6.23 -2.52 0.09
C PRO A 64 -7.60 -3.19 0.19
N SER A 65 -8.62 -2.46 0.68
CA SER A 65 -9.97 -3.00 0.86
C SER A 65 -10.72 -3.25 -0.45
N SER A 66 -10.26 -2.64 -1.55
CA SER A 66 -10.80 -2.86 -2.89
C SER A 66 -10.37 -4.19 -3.50
N VAL A 67 -9.31 -4.81 -2.95
CA VAL A 67 -8.78 -6.09 -3.43
C VAL A 67 -9.71 -7.22 -3.00
N SER A 68 -10.05 -8.06 -3.97
CA SER A 68 -10.92 -9.22 -3.78
C SER A 68 -10.08 -10.48 -3.68
N GLU A 69 -9.75 -10.89 -2.45
CA GLU A 69 -8.87 -12.02 -2.15
C GLU A 69 -9.33 -13.35 -2.77
N ALA A 70 -10.64 -13.56 -2.86
CA ALA A 70 -11.22 -14.75 -3.46
C ALA A 70 -10.94 -14.88 -4.98
N ARG A 71 -10.48 -13.81 -5.63
CA ARG A 71 -10.14 -13.78 -7.06
C ARG A 71 -8.63 -13.79 -7.32
N LEU A 72 -7.81 -13.79 -6.26
CA LEU A 72 -6.36 -13.81 -6.39
C LEU A 72 -5.86 -15.24 -6.64
N ALA A 73 -4.76 -15.35 -7.39
CA ALA A 73 -3.96 -16.57 -7.45
C ALA A 73 -3.34 -16.87 -6.07
N ASP A 74 -2.87 -18.10 -5.85
CA ASP A 74 -2.48 -18.56 -4.52
C ASP A 74 -1.34 -17.73 -3.90
N ALA A 75 -0.29 -17.38 -4.66
CA ALA A 75 0.81 -16.55 -4.18
C ALA A 75 0.39 -15.10 -3.87
N ASP A 76 -0.44 -14.49 -4.70
CA ASP A 76 -1.00 -13.16 -4.43
C ASP A 76 -1.95 -13.18 -3.23
N ARG A 77 -2.74 -14.24 -3.07
CA ARG A 77 -3.62 -14.44 -1.93
C ARG A 77 -2.80 -14.60 -0.65
N PHE A 78 -1.71 -15.36 -0.69
CA PHE A 78 -0.75 -15.45 0.40
C PHE A 78 -0.22 -14.07 0.78
N CYS A 79 0.28 -13.27 -0.18
CA CYS A 79 0.73 -11.90 0.07
C CYS A 79 -0.35 -11.05 0.72
N ALA A 80 -1.58 -11.11 0.21
CA ALA A 80 -2.71 -10.34 0.74
C ALA A 80 -3.04 -10.72 2.19
N LEU A 81 -3.01 -12.01 2.53
CA LEU A 81 -3.28 -12.50 3.88
C LEU A 81 -2.12 -12.23 4.85
N ALA A 82 -0.89 -12.24 4.34
CA ALA A 82 0.33 -12.07 5.13
C ALA A 82 0.53 -10.65 5.63
N VAL A 83 0.18 -9.62 4.85
CA VAL A 83 0.53 -8.23 5.15
C VAL A 83 -0.59 -7.44 5.83
N LEU A 84 -0.17 -6.51 6.69
CA LEU A 84 -1.04 -5.47 7.26
C LEU A 84 -1.60 -4.53 6.21
N GLN A 85 -2.90 -4.24 6.32
CA GLN A 85 -3.61 -3.33 5.42
C GLN A 85 -4.27 -2.15 6.13
N TYR A 86 -4.20 -2.10 7.46
CA TYR A 86 -4.92 -1.18 8.34
C TYR A 86 -6.42 -1.14 8.05
N THR A 87 -7.01 -2.31 7.81
CA THR A 87 -8.46 -2.48 7.62
C THR A 87 -9.08 -3.22 8.79
N ASP A 88 -10.41 -3.25 8.84
CA ASP A 88 -11.18 -4.04 9.80
C ASP A 88 -10.98 -5.56 9.64
N ARG A 89 -10.35 -6.00 8.55
CA ARG A 89 -10.03 -7.42 8.28
C ARG A 89 -8.70 -7.88 8.87
N ASP A 90 -7.85 -6.96 9.35
CA ASP A 90 -6.56 -7.31 9.93
C ASP A 90 -6.74 -7.93 11.31
N ALA A 91 -6.87 -9.26 11.33
CA ALA A 91 -7.15 -10.05 12.52
C ALA A 91 -6.28 -11.33 12.55
N PRO A 92 -6.04 -11.92 13.74
CA PRO A 92 -5.18 -13.09 13.87
C PRO A 92 -5.45 -14.26 12.91
N PRO A 93 -6.71 -14.67 12.66
CA PRO A 93 -7.00 -15.77 11.73
C PRO A 93 -6.49 -15.53 10.29
N ARG A 94 -6.31 -14.27 9.90
CA ARG A 94 -5.86 -13.88 8.56
C ARG A 94 -4.40 -14.24 8.32
N TRP A 95 -3.49 -13.77 9.18
CA TRP A 95 -2.07 -14.10 9.04
C TRP A 95 -1.75 -15.54 9.47
N GLU A 96 -2.60 -16.17 10.30
CA GLU A 96 -2.53 -17.61 10.59
C GLU A 96 -2.78 -18.41 9.30
N SER A 97 -3.78 -18.01 8.52
CA SER A 97 -4.06 -18.62 7.21
C SER A 97 -2.92 -18.42 6.21
N ALA A 98 -2.24 -17.26 6.25
CA ALA A 98 -1.05 -17.03 5.42
C ALA A 98 0.11 -17.96 5.84
N ALA A 99 0.37 -18.07 7.14
CA ALA A 99 1.41 -18.96 7.67
C ALA A 99 1.13 -20.42 7.33
N GLN A 100 -0.14 -20.87 7.41
CA GLN A 100 -0.56 -22.21 7.02
C GLN A 100 -0.38 -22.44 5.52
N SER A 101 -0.78 -21.48 4.68
CA SER A 101 -0.62 -21.58 3.21
C SER A 101 0.85 -21.79 2.83
N LEU A 102 1.77 -21.06 3.45
CA LEU A 102 3.21 -21.21 3.21
C LEU A 102 3.78 -22.53 3.78
N GLN A 103 3.18 -23.08 4.84
CA GLN A 103 3.56 -24.40 5.36
C GLN A 103 3.11 -25.54 4.44
N ASP A 104 1.89 -25.42 3.89
CA ASP A 104 1.31 -26.42 2.99
C ASP A 104 1.96 -26.38 1.61
N GLU A 105 2.33 -25.18 1.14
CA GLU A 105 2.94 -24.95 -0.16
C GLU A 105 4.16 -23.99 -0.05
N PRO A 106 5.34 -24.51 0.31
CA PRO A 106 6.55 -23.68 0.45
C PRO A 106 6.98 -22.97 -0.85
N ASP A 107 6.65 -23.57 -2.01
CA ASP A 107 7.00 -23.07 -3.34
C ASP A 107 6.27 -21.75 -3.70
N LEU A 108 5.30 -21.30 -2.89
CA LEU A 108 4.66 -19.99 -3.04
C LEU A 108 5.70 -18.85 -3.04
N ALA A 109 6.75 -18.95 -2.23
CA ALA A 109 7.83 -17.96 -2.20
C ALA A 109 8.62 -17.91 -3.53
N ASP A 110 8.74 -19.04 -4.23
CA ASP A 110 9.43 -19.12 -5.52
C ASP A 110 8.58 -18.64 -6.70
N THR A 111 7.29 -18.36 -6.51
CA THR A 111 6.37 -17.94 -7.57
C THR A 111 6.71 -16.53 -8.06
N HIS A 112 6.91 -15.57 -7.16
CA HIS A 112 7.31 -14.20 -7.50
C HIS A 112 7.97 -13.49 -6.32
N ILE A 113 8.75 -12.45 -6.61
CA ILE A 113 9.54 -11.70 -5.62
C ILE A 113 8.71 -11.14 -4.45
N TRP A 114 7.45 -10.74 -4.70
CA TRP A 114 6.56 -10.22 -3.64
C TRP A 114 6.15 -11.29 -2.61
N ALA A 115 6.03 -12.56 -3.02
CA ALA A 115 5.71 -13.67 -2.14
C ALA A 115 6.95 -14.07 -1.33
N ALA A 116 8.12 -14.12 -1.97
CA ALA A 116 9.39 -14.29 -1.26
C ALA A 116 9.59 -13.21 -0.17
N ALA A 117 9.30 -11.94 -0.48
CA ALA A 117 9.37 -10.86 0.50
C ALA A 117 8.35 -11.01 1.64
N ALA A 118 7.08 -11.31 1.32
CA ALA A 118 6.06 -11.54 2.35
C ALA A 118 6.35 -12.77 3.22
N ALA A 119 7.02 -13.78 2.68
CA ALA A 119 7.48 -14.96 3.41
C ALA A 119 8.68 -14.69 4.33
N GLY A 120 9.45 -13.63 4.06
CA GLY A 120 10.73 -13.39 4.72
C GLY A 120 11.80 -14.40 4.31
N ASP A 121 11.82 -14.78 3.03
CA ASP A 121 12.77 -15.76 2.49
C ASP A 121 13.90 -15.06 1.71
N PRO A 122 15.10 -14.93 2.30
CA PRO A 122 16.22 -14.26 1.64
C PRO A 122 16.77 -15.07 0.45
N GLU A 123 16.66 -16.40 0.46
CA GLU A 123 17.16 -17.25 -0.62
C GLU A 123 16.24 -17.18 -1.84
N ALA A 124 14.93 -17.24 -1.63
CA ALA A 124 13.95 -17.05 -2.70
C ALA A 124 14.07 -15.66 -3.34
N LEU A 125 14.27 -14.61 -2.52
CA LEU A 125 14.55 -13.27 -3.04
C LEU A 125 15.80 -13.22 -3.90
N ALA A 126 16.92 -13.77 -3.42
CA ALA A 126 18.16 -13.82 -4.20
C ALA A 126 17.94 -14.52 -5.55
N ARG A 127 17.21 -15.64 -5.58
CA ARG A 127 16.87 -16.35 -6.82
C ARG A 127 16.08 -15.48 -7.81
N HIS A 128 15.14 -14.66 -7.33
CA HIS A 128 14.37 -13.75 -8.21
C HIS A 128 15.23 -12.58 -8.72
N LEU A 129 16.07 -12.01 -7.86
CA LEU A 129 17.00 -10.94 -8.22
C LEU A 129 18.03 -11.42 -9.25
N ASP A 130 18.58 -12.63 -9.08
CA ASP A 130 19.52 -13.26 -10.03
C ASP A 130 18.89 -13.53 -11.40
N ARG A 131 17.57 -13.75 -11.45
CA ARG A 131 16.79 -13.87 -12.70
C ARG A 131 16.52 -12.51 -13.36
N GLY A 132 16.96 -11.40 -12.75
CA GLY A 132 16.86 -10.05 -13.29
C GLY A 132 15.58 -9.30 -12.89
N VAL A 133 14.82 -9.79 -11.91
CA VAL A 133 13.69 -9.02 -11.35
C VAL A 133 14.25 -7.86 -10.53
N ALA A 134 13.77 -6.64 -10.76
CA ALA A 134 14.25 -5.46 -10.03
C ALA A 134 13.78 -5.47 -8.56
N ALA A 135 14.63 -5.02 -7.65
CA ALA A 135 14.33 -4.95 -6.21
C ALA A 135 13.21 -3.97 -5.86
N ASP A 136 12.93 -3.01 -6.74
CA ASP A 136 11.86 -2.00 -6.66
C ASP A 136 10.66 -2.33 -7.58
N ALA A 137 10.63 -3.52 -8.19
CA ALA A 137 9.55 -3.92 -9.08
C ALA A 137 8.19 -3.87 -8.37
N THR A 138 7.31 -2.99 -8.82
CA THR A 138 5.95 -2.87 -8.27
C THR A 138 5.06 -4.01 -8.79
N GLY A 139 4.32 -4.67 -7.90
CA GLY A 139 3.34 -5.67 -8.28
C GLY A 139 2.68 -6.35 -7.09
N GLY A 140 2.34 -7.62 -7.22
CA GLY A 140 1.51 -8.33 -6.25
C GLY A 140 0.10 -7.75 -6.13
N PRO A 141 -0.68 -8.12 -5.09
CA PRO A 141 -2.07 -7.69 -4.94
C PRO A 141 -2.26 -6.17 -4.75
N TYR A 142 -1.21 -5.43 -4.38
CA TYR A 142 -1.29 -4.01 -4.02
C TYR A 142 -0.42 -3.10 -4.88
N GLY A 143 0.27 -3.64 -5.89
CA GLY A 143 1.21 -2.87 -6.71
C GLY A 143 2.39 -2.34 -5.91
N TRP A 144 2.76 -2.98 -4.80
CA TRP A 144 3.84 -2.52 -3.93
C TRP A 144 5.19 -3.11 -4.37
N PRO A 145 6.32 -2.45 -4.05
CA PRO A 145 7.63 -3.08 -4.17
C PRO A 145 7.81 -4.16 -3.08
N PRO A 146 8.70 -5.15 -3.31
CA PRO A 146 8.98 -6.23 -2.37
C PRO A 146 9.25 -5.77 -0.93
N LEU A 147 9.99 -4.67 -0.75
CA LEU A 147 10.33 -4.16 0.57
C LEU A 147 9.09 -3.81 1.41
N LEU A 148 8.01 -3.30 0.80
CA LEU A 148 6.78 -3.07 1.55
C LEU A 148 6.10 -4.38 1.95
N TYR A 149 6.12 -5.41 1.10
CA TYR A 149 5.58 -6.71 1.49
C TYR A 149 6.32 -7.30 2.69
N LEU A 150 7.65 -7.16 2.74
CA LEU A 150 8.46 -7.55 3.90
C LEU A 150 8.15 -6.70 5.14
N CYS A 151 8.15 -5.37 4.99
CA CYS A 151 7.94 -4.43 6.09
C CYS A 151 6.49 -4.32 6.57
N TYR A 152 5.55 -5.06 6.00
CA TYR A 152 4.18 -5.14 6.49
C TYR A 152 3.78 -6.59 6.83
N THR A 153 4.67 -7.58 6.66
CA THR A 153 4.32 -9.00 6.82
C THR A 153 4.14 -9.39 8.28
N ARG A 154 3.07 -10.13 8.53
CA ARG A 154 2.74 -10.77 9.80
C ARG A 154 2.76 -12.29 9.74
N ALA A 155 3.07 -12.88 8.58
CA ALA A 155 3.17 -14.33 8.40
C ALA A 155 4.21 -14.99 9.33
N ALA A 156 5.14 -14.20 9.90
CA ALA A 156 6.17 -14.69 10.80
C ALA A 156 5.98 -14.32 12.28
N ILE A 157 4.92 -13.59 12.68
CA ILE A 157 4.72 -13.15 14.09
C ILE A 157 4.78 -14.34 15.06
N GLU A 158 4.07 -15.40 14.72
CA GLU A 158 4.01 -16.62 15.53
C GLU A 158 5.36 -17.33 15.67
N ARG A 159 6.21 -17.26 14.65
CA ARG A 159 7.57 -17.84 14.70
C ARG A 159 8.52 -16.92 15.47
N ARG A 160 8.37 -15.61 15.31
CA ARG A 160 9.16 -14.55 15.97
C ARG A 160 9.05 -14.63 17.50
N SER A 161 7.85 -14.84 18.02
CA SER A 161 7.60 -15.02 19.46
C SER A 161 8.23 -16.31 20.04
N ARG A 162 8.65 -17.24 19.19
CA ARG A 162 9.21 -18.54 19.60
C ARG A 162 10.71 -18.67 19.31
N SER A 163 11.32 -17.78 18.52
CA SER A 163 12.74 -17.92 18.10
C SER A 163 13.39 -16.62 17.64
N GLU A 164 14.53 -16.27 18.24
CA GLU A 164 15.43 -15.18 17.81
C GLU A 164 15.88 -15.33 16.34
N SER A 165 16.03 -16.58 15.87
CA SER A 165 16.38 -16.93 14.49
C SER A 165 15.43 -16.34 13.43
N THR A 166 14.17 -16.06 13.79
CA THR A 166 13.20 -15.48 12.85
C THR A 166 13.49 -13.99 12.60
N THR A 167 13.91 -13.26 13.63
CA THR A 167 14.26 -11.84 13.49
C THR A 167 15.49 -11.66 12.62
N ASP A 168 16.51 -12.50 12.83
CA ASP A 168 17.73 -12.51 12.01
C ASP A 168 17.41 -12.79 10.54
N GLN A 169 16.50 -13.73 10.27
CA GLN A 169 16.04 -14.04 8.91
C GLN A 169 15.33 -12.84 8.25
N MET A 170 14.48 -12.11 8.98
CA MET A 170 13.82 -10.90 8.45
C MET A 170 14.83 -9.80 8.15
N CYS A 171 15.81 -9.59 9.04
CA CYS A 171 16.90 -8.63 8.82
C CYS A 171 17.77 -9.03 7.62
N ALA A 172 18.07 -10.32 7.45
CA ALA A 172 18.79 -10.82 6.28
C ALA A 172 17.99 -10.59 4.99
N THR A 173 16.68 -10.84 5.01
CA THR A 173 15.77 -10.59 3.88
C THR A 173 15.74 -9.11 3.50
N ALA A 174 15.66 -8.21 4.49
CA ALA A 174 15.72 -6.77 4.26
C ALA A 174 17.07 -6.37 3.67
N THR A 175 18.17 -6.93 4.18
CA THR A 175 19.53 -6.67 3.67
C THR A 175 19.65 -7.05 2.19
N VAL A 176 19.15 -8.22 1.79
CA VAL A 176 19.13 -8.66 0.38
C VAL A 176 18.42 -7.64 -0.52
N LEU A 177 17.26 -7.13 -0.12
CA LEU A 177 16.53 -6.13 -0.91
C LEU A 177 17.26 -4.79 -0.98
N LEU A 178 17.79 -4.32 0.16
CA LEU A 178 18.48 -3.03 0.25
C LEU A 178 19.80 -3.04 -0.53
N ASP A 179 20.58 -4.12 -0.43
CA ASP A 179 21.82 -4.29 -1.20
C ASP A 179 21.54 -4.37 -2.71
N ALA A 180 20.37 -4.90 -3.10
CA ALA A 180 19.90 -4.92 -4.48
C ALA A 180 19.27 -3.60 -4.95
N GLY A 181 19.24 -2.56 -4.11
CA GLY A 181 18.81 -1.21 -4.47
C GLY A 181 17.33 -0.91 -4.21
N ALA A 182 16.63 -1.70 -3.39
CA ALA A 182 15.29 -1.34 -2.95
C ALA A 182 15.29 0.01 -2.21
N ASP A 183 14.32 0.89 -2.52
CA ASP A 183 14.20 2.20 -1.87
C ASP A 183 13.75 2.05 -0.41
N PRO A 184 14.58 2.41 0.59
CA PRO A 184 14.17 2.36 2.00
C PRO A 184 13.07 3.36 2.35
N ASN A 185 12.82 4.35 1.48
CA ASN A 185 11.75 5.34 1.64
C ASN A 185 10.48 4.96 0.85
N ALA A 186 10.41 3.74 0.32
CA ALA A 186 9.22 3.24 -0.35
C ALA A 186 7.99 3.42 0.54
N GLY A 187 6.88 3.79 -0.08
CA GLY A 187 5.62 4.00 0.61
C GLY A 187 4.48 4.25 -0.37
N TYR A 188 3.27 4.27 0.18
CA TYR A 188 2.04 4.48 -0.56
C TYR A 188 1.09 5.38 0.24
N LEU A 189 0.07 5.92 -0.41
CA LEU A 189 -0.99 6.67 0.26
C LEU A 189 -2.17 5.74 0.52
N TRP A 190 -2.34 5.30 1.77
CA TRP A 190 -3.48 4.47 2.15
C TRP A 190 -4.78 5.22 1.88
N ARG A 191 -5.59 4.69 0.95
CA ARG A 191 -6.81 5.34 0.45
C ARG A 191 -6.59 6.82 0.09
N GLY A 192 -5.43 7.16 -0.48
CA GLY A 192 -5.11 8.53 -0.88
C GLY A 192 -5.03 9.55 0.26
N MET A 193 -4.89 9.11 1.52
CA MET A 193 -4.64 10.00 2.66
C MET A 193 -3.33 10.76 2.48
N ALA A 194 -3.24 11.96 3.06
CA ALA A 194 -2.08 12.84 2.88
C ALA A 194 -0.79 12.32 3.56
N THR A 195 -0.92 11.51 4.61
CA THR A 195 0.23 10.92 5.31
C THR A 195 0.60 9.59 4.64
N PRO A 196 1.82 9.44 4.13
CA PRO A 196 2.25 8.20 3.50
C PRO A 196 2.46 7.09 4.53
N PHE A 197 2.12 5.88 4.10
CA PHE A 197 2.41 4.62 4.77
C PHE A 197 3.71 4.08 4.16
N THR A 198 4.80 4.17 4.92
CA THR A 198 6.16 3.87 4.45
C THR A 198 6.63 2.51 4.95
N ALA A 199 7.73 2.00 4.39
CA ALA A 199 8.42 0.82 4.92
C ALA A 199 8.65 0.91 6.44
N LEU A 200 9.07 2.08 6.95
CA LEU A 200 9.26 2.33 8.37
C LEU A 200 7.94 2.27 9.17
N THR A 201 6.84 2.75 8.58
CA THR A 201 5.51 2.69 9.21
C THR A 201 5.08 1.25 9.47
N GLY A 202 5.33 0.35 8.51
CA GLY A 202 4.98 -1.06 8.66
C GLY A 202 5.80 -1.78 9.73
N VAL A 203 7.13 -1.57 9.74
CA VAL A 203 8.03 -2.14 10.75
C VAL A 203 7.62 -1.70 12.16
N LEU A 204 7.32 -0.41 12.37
CA LEU A 204 6.85 0.11 13.66
C LEU A 204 5.44 -0.37 14.02
N GLY A 205 4.65 -0.76 13.02
CA GLY A 205 3.30 -1.30 13.18
C GLY A 205 3.27 -2.77 13.55
N GLU A 206 4.38 -3.38 13.96
CA GLU A 206 4.52 -4.81 14.27
C GLU A 206 4.18 -5.74 13.10
N GLY A 207 4.37 -5.28 11.86
CA GLY A 207 4.44 -6.15 10.68
C GLY A 207 5.86 -6.19 10.21
#